data_AF-A0A955AVE6-F1
#
_entry.id   AF-A0A955AVE6-F1
#
_cell.length_a   1.000
_cell.length_b   1.000
_cell.length_c   1.000
_cell.angle_alpha   90.00
_cell.angle_beta   90.00
_cell.angle_gamma   90.00
#
_symmetry.space_group_name_H-M   'P 1'
#
loop_
_entity.id
_entity.type
_entity.pdbx_description
1 polymer ?
#
loop_
_entity_poly.entity_id
_entity_poly.type
_entity_poly.pdbx_seq_one_letter_code
_entity_poly.pdbx_strand_id
1 'polypeptide(L)'
;RRDEPTNWSTPLVVQVDGRKQVVMNGQNFARAYDLKSGEELWRCGGQTERPAASAVAGDGLVYVGSGFRGSFMGAFRPTGRGDIEGTDSVAWELTRDTPDVASPLLSGERLYFYKAKTGLLTCVNAKTGEPYFTAERIPGMSSTYASPIAAGGYVYLTDRSGKIVVIKDAGKLEIVATNDVGEPVDATPAPVGNQLFVRSADSLFCFSD
;
A
#
# COMPACT_ATOMS: atom_id res chain seq x y z
N ARG A 1 28.67 4.23 -5.64
CA ARG A 1 27.47 3.39 -5.88
C ARG A 1 26.87 3.06 -4.52
N ARG A 2 25.57 3.23 -4.31
CA ARG A 2 24.94 2.95 -3.01
C ARG A 2 24.86 1.43 -2.80
N ASP A 3 25.05 0.98 -1.56
CA ASP A 3 24.82 -0.41 -1.15
C ASP A 3 23.32 -0.63 -0.93
N GLU A 4 22.59 -0.71 -2.04
CA GLU A 4 21.15 -0.91 -2.07
C GLU A 4 20.78 -1.74 -3.30
N PRO A 5 20.17 -2.92 -3.13
CA PRO A 5 19.62 -3.73 -4.21
C PRO A 5 18.52 -3.01 -5.02
N THR A 6 18.10 -3.63 -6.13
CA THR A 6 17.01 -3.09 -6.97
C THR A 6 15.66 -3.16 -6.24
N ASN A 7 14.86 -2.11 -6.38
CA ASN A 7 13.46 -2.06 -5.97
C ASN A 7 12.59 -1.57 -7.16
N TRP A 8 11.27 -1.78 -7.08
CA TRP A 8 10.29 -1.43 -8.11
C TRP A 8 9.20 -0.48 -7.60
N SER A 9 9.42 0.12 -6.43
CA SER A 9 8.47 1.05 -5.81
C SER A 9 8.50 2.43 -6.47
N THR A 10 7.33 3.07 -6.57
CA THR A 10 7.26 4.47 -7.00
C THR A 10 7.55 5.38 -5.80
N PRO A 11 8.42 6.39 -5.93
CA PRO A 11 8.70 7.34 -4.84
C PRO A 11 7.45 8.11 -4.43
N LEU A 12 7.26 8.32 -3.13
CA LEU A 12 6.20 9.17 -2.59
C LEU A 12 6.78 10.52 -2.15
N VAL A 13 6.23 11.63 -2.66
CA VAL A 13 6.59 12.97 -2.17
C VAL A 13 5.62 13.40 -1.07
N VAL A 14 6.15 13.72 0.11
CA VAL A 14 5.37 14.22 1.25
C VAL A 14 5.83 15.61 1.69
N GLN A 15 4.92 16.39 2.27
CA GLN A 15 5.22 17.69 2.85
C GLN A 15 5.35 17.52 4.37
N VAL A 16 6.49 17.93 4.94
CA VAL A 16 6.81 17.80 6.38
C VAL A 16 7.45 19.10 6.84
N ASP A 17 6.84 19.78 7.80
CA ASP A 17 7.33 21.05 8.37
C ASP A 17 7.76 22.08 7.31
N GLY A 18 6.96 22.23 6.26
CA GLY A 18 7.24 23.18 5.17
C GLY A 18 8.27 22.70 4.14
N ARG A 19 8.84 21.49 4.27
CA ARG A 19 9.80 20.90 3.33
C ARG A 19 9.21 19.68 2.61
N LYS A 20 9.65 19.44 1.38
CA LYS A 20 9.27 18.24 0.63
C LYS A 20 10.28 17.14 0.86
N GLN A 21 9.81 15.96 1.25
CA GLN A 21 10.62 14.76 1.36
C GLN A 21 10.21 13.73 0.30
N VAL A 22 11.16 12.97 -0.23
CA VAL A 22 10.93 11.82 -1.11
C VAL A 22 11.10 10.55 -0.29
N VAL A 23 9.99 9.88 0.01
CA VAL A 23 9.95 8.59 0.70
C VAL A 23 10.11 7.46 -0.32
N MET A 24 10.98 6.53 0.00
CA MET A 24 11.38 5.41 -0.86
C MET A 24 11.34 4.11 -0.07
N ASN A 25 10.89 3.05 -0.73
CA ASN A 25 11.03 1.70 -0.24
C ASN A 25 12.32 1.08 -0.83
N GLY A 26 13.16 0.51 0.02
CA GLY A 26 14.41 -0.15 -0.35
C GLY A 26 14.49 -1.51 0.31
N GLN A 27 15.31 -2.40 -0.23
CA GLN A 27 15.49 -3.73 0.35
C GLN A 27 16.24 -3.66 1.68
N ASN A 28 17.25 -2.80 1.78
CA ASN A 28 18.01 -2.66 3.01
C ASN A 28 17.32 -1.69 3.99
N PHE A 29 16.74 -0.60 3.47
CA PHE A 29 16.04 0.40 4.28
C PHE A 29 14.89 1.08 3.54
N ALA A 30 13.79 1.36 4.25
CA ALA A 30 12.86 2.45 3.94
C ALA A 30 13.55 3.78 4.28
N ARG A 31 13.38 4.80 3.44
CA ARG A 31 14.12 6.07 3.58
C ARG A 31 13.31 7.28 3.19
N ALA A 32 13.72 8.45 3.67
CA ALA A 32 13.36 9.72 3.06
C ALA A 32 14.56 10.57 2.70
N TYR A 33 14.41 11.33 1.62
CA TYR A 33 15.37 12.32 1.16
C TYR A 33 14.74 13.71 1.14
N ASP A 34 15.52 14.77 1.40
CA ASP A 34 15.09 16.12 1.05
C ASP A 34 14.98 16.21 -0.48
N LEU A 35 13.83 16.66 -0.99
CA LEU A 35 13.56 16.69 -2.43
C LEU A 35 14.54 17.61 -3.18
N LYS A 36 15.02 18.69 -2.54
CA LYS A 36 15.84 19.70 -3.19
C LYS A 36 17.32 19.35 -3.16
N SER A 37 17.83 18.90 -2.01
CA SER A 37 19.26 18.61 -1.84
C SER A 37 19.63 17.16 -2.15
N GLY A 38 18.67 16.23 -2.07
CA GLY A 38 18.94 14.79 -2.11
C GLY A 38 19.60 14.24 -0.85
N GLU A 39 19.70 15.04 0.22
CA GLU A 39 20.19 14.61 1.53
C GLU A 39 19.28 13.53 2.11
N GLU A 40 19.87 12.46 2.64
CA GLU A 40 19.12 11.43 3.37
C GLU A 40 18.70 11.99 4.73
N LEU A 41 17.39 12.07 4.98
CA LEU A 41 16.84 12.63 6.20
C LEU A 41 16.71 11.57 7.28
N TRP A 42 16.15 10.41 6.92
CA TRP A 42 16.00 9.28 7.81
C TRP A 42 16.00 7.96 7.03
N ARG A 43 16.27 6.87 7.75
CA ARG A 43 16.17 5.49 7.27
C ARG A 43 15.73 4.53 8.38
N CYS A 44 15.04 3.46 8.02
CA CYS A 44 14.69 2.36 8.92
C CYS A 44 14.88 1.03 8.19
N GLY A 45 15.50 0.05 8.85
CA GLY A 45 15.66 -1.30 8.31
C GLY A 45 14.39 -2.14 8.38
N GLY A 46 14.54 -3.45 8.19
CA GLY A 46 13.48 -4.46 8.35
C GLY A 46 12.77 -4.87 7.05
N GLN A 47 12.99 -4.16 5.94
CA GLN A 47 12.38 -4.47 4.65
C GLN A 47 12.87 -5.83 4.11
N THR A 48 12.13 -6.32 3.12
CA THR A 48 12.36 -7.63 2.53
C THR A 48 13.01 -7.49 1.16
N GLU A 49 13.38 -8.62 0.56
CA GLU A 49 13.90 -8.66 -0.80
C GLU A 49 12.93 -7.99 -1.78
N ARG A 50 13.47 -7.31 -2.81
CA ARG A 50 12.73 -6.84 -3.99
C ARG A 50 11.43 -6.05 -3.70
N PRO A 51 11.46 -5.00 -2.87
CA PRO A 51 10.26 -4.23 -2.57
C PRO A 51 9.66 -3.62 -3.84
N ALA A 52 8.34 -3.74 -3.98
CA ALA A 52 7.57 -3.23 -5.11
C ALA A 52 6.41 -2.32 -4.68
N ALA A 53 5.77 -2.62 -3.54
CA ALA A 53 4.75 -1.74 -2.96
C ALA A 53 5.31 -0.33 -2.71
N SER A 54 4.55 0.67 -3.20
CA SER A 54 4.86 2.09 -3.01
C SER A 54 4.35 2.56 -1.66
N ALA A 55 5.00 3.58 -1.10
CA ALA A 55 4.60 4.16 0.16
C ALA A 55 3.27 4.93 0.02
N VAL A 56 2.50 5.01 1.10
CA VAL A 56 1.36 5.95 1.24
C VAL A 56 1.55 6.81 2.49
N ALA A 57 0.86 7.94 2.57
CA ALA A 57 0.97 8.85 3.71
C ALA A 57 -0.37 9.50 4.05
N GLY A 58 -0.53 9.83 5.33
CA GLY A 58 -1.67 10.56 5.87
C GLY A 58 -1.54 10.69 7.38
N ASP A 59 -2.27 11.64 7.97
CA ASP A 59 -2.25 11.92 9.41
C ASP A 59 -0.84 12.09 10.02
N GLY A 60 0.09 12.65 9.25
CA GLY A 60 1.47 12.91 9.69
C GLY A 60 2.36 11.66 9.74
N LEU A 61 1.90 10.52 9.23
CA LEU A 61 2.67 9.28 9.12
C LEU A 61 2.90 8.90 7.65
N VAL A 62 3.96 8.13 7.43
CA VAL A 62 4.24 7.48 6.15
C VAL A 62 4.29 5.97 6.36
N TYR A 63 3.73 5.21 5.43
CA TYR A 63 3.53 3.77 5.53
C TYR A 63 4.30 3.08 4.41
N VAL A 64 5.19 2.15 4.77
CA VAL A 64 6.05 1.44 3.81
C VAL A 64 6.03 -0.05 4.12
N GLY A 65 5.77 -0.87 3.10
CA GLY A 65 5.68 -2.33 3.26
C GLY A 65 6.38 -3.12 2.18
N SER A 66 6.79 -4.33 2.52
CA SER A 66 7.45 -5.29 1.62
C SER A 66 7.19 -6.73 2.12
N GLY A 67 7.06 -7.68 1.20
CA GLY A 67 6.55 -9.02 1.53
C GLY A 67 7.13 -10.15 0.69
N PHE A 68 8.03 -9.87 -0.26
CA PHE A 68 8.68 -10.93 -1.04
C PHE A 68 9.74 -11.62 -0.18
N ARG A 69 9.54 -12.91 0.11
CA ARG A 69 10.43 -13.75 0.94
C ARG A 69 10.68 -13.20 2.36
N GLY A 70 9.71 -12.47 2.88
CA GLY A 70 9.75 -11.94 4.24
C GLY A 70 8.42 -11.27 4.55
N SER A 71 8.37 -10.50 5.63
CA SER A 71 7.19 -9.69 5.93
C SER A 71 7.60 -8.46 6.72
N PHE A 72 7.30 -7.28 6.19
CA PHE A 72 7.50 -5.99 6.83
C PHE A 72 6.43 -4.99 6.39
N MET A 73 5.85 -4.27 7.34
CA MET A 73 5.00 -3.10 7.12
C MET A 73 5.22 -2.16 8.30
N GLY A 74 5.69 -0.94 8.04
CA GLY A 74 6.00 0.04 9.07
C GLY A 74 5.27 1.35 8.85
N ALA A 75 4.97 2.03 9.96
CA ALA A 75 4.54 3.42 9.97
C ALA A 75 5.59 4.29 10.63
N PHE A 76 5.96 5.39 9.95
CA PHE A 76 7.05 6.25 10.37
C PHE A 76 6.59 7.70 10.51
N ARG A 77 7.05 8.36 11.57
CA ARG A 77 6.97 9.81 11.73
C ARG A 77 8.07 10.43 10.84
N PRO A 78 7.73 11.16 9.78
CA PRO A 78 8.72 11.63 8.81
C PRO A 78 9.56 12.82 9.33
N THR A 79 9.31 13.27 10.57
CA THR A 79 10.13 14.22 11.31
C THR A 79 11.37 13.59 11.93
N GLY A 80 11.46 12.26 11.99
CA GLY A 80 12.64 11.53 12.44
C GLY A 80 13.91 11.88 11.64
N ARG A 81 15.08 11.61 12.21
CA ARG A 81 16.38 11.92 11.61
C ARG A 81 17.39 10.79 11.81
N GLY A 82 18.22 10.56 10.79
CA GLY A 82 19.25 9.53 10.82
C GLY A 82 18.69 8.12 10.76
N ASP A 83 19.35 7.19 11.47
CA ASP A 83 18.83 5.84 11.64
C ASP A 83 17.73 5.85 12.71
N ILE A 84 16.49 5.60 12.29
CA ILE A 84 15.32 5.71 13.18
C ILE A 84 14.87 4.37 13.75
N GLU A 85 15.52 3.26 13.38
CA GLU A 85 15.18 1.93 13.89
C GLU A 85 15.24 1.88 15.43
N GLY A 86 14.19 1.35 16.06
CA GLY A 86 14.07 1.26 17.52
C GLY A 86 13.81 2.59 18.23
N THR A 87 13.60 3.69 17.51
CA THR A 87 13.23 5.00 18.08
C THR A 87 11.72 5.22 18.04
N ASP A 88 11.24 6.22 18.78
CA ASP A 88 9.85 6.69 18.70
C ASP A 88 9.49 7.30 17.33
N SER A 89 10.40 7.38 16.36
CA SER A 89 10.01 7.75 14.98
C SER A 89 9.38 6.58 14.23
N VAL A 90 9.55 5.35 14.71
CA VAL A 90 8.78 4.18 14.27
C VAL A 90 7.50 4.12 15.10
N ALA A 91 6.36 4.42 14.49
CA ALA A 91 5.07 4.45 15.20
C ALA A 91 4.56 3.04 15.52
N TRP A 92 4.71 2.11 14.57
CA TRP A 92 4.42 0.70 14.72
C TRP A 92 5.02 -0.08 13.55
N GLU A 93 5.17 -1.40 13.73
CA GLU A 93 5.63 -2.34 12.71
C GLU A 93 4.82 -3.63 12.75
N LEU A 94 4.64 -4.25 11.58
CA LEU A 94 4.05 -5.57 11.42
C LEU A 94 5.02 -6.45 10.63
N THR A 95 5.26 -7.66 11.14
CA THR A 95 6.21 -8.63 10.58
C THR A 95 5.53 -9.88 10.03
N ARG A 96 4.22 -9.80 9.77
CA ARG A 96 3.41 -10.88 9.18
C ARG A 96 2.33 -10.30 8.27
N ASP A 97 1.96 -11.07 7.26
CA ASP A 97 0.80 -10.81 6.40
C ASP A 97 0.87 -9.47 5.64
N THR A 98 2.07 -9.06 5.23
CA THR A 98 2.38 -7.73 4.65
C THR A 98 2.35 -7.72 3.11
N PRO A 99 2.27 -6.53 2.47
CA PRO A 99 2.15 -6.43 1.01
C PRO A 99 3.45 -6.76 0.26
N ASP A 100 3.34 -7.29 -0.96
CA ASP A 100 4.45 -7.51 -1.89
C ASP A 100 4.41 -6.51 -3.05
N VAL A 101 3.53 -6.74 -4.03
CA VAL A 101 3.43 -5.93 -5.27
C VAL A 101 2.43 -4.80 -5.14
N ALA A 102 1.21 -5.12 -4.70
CA ALA A 102 0.15 -4.14 -4.51
C ALA A 102 0.53 -3.15 -3.40
N SER A 103 0.36 -1.85 -3.66
CA SER A 103 0.59 -0.82 -2.66
C SER A 103 -0.55 -0.82 -1.63
N PRO A 104 -0.29 -0.48 -0.37
CA PRO A 104 -1.34 -0.31 0.63
C PRO A 104 -2.29 0.84 0.25
N LEU A 105 -3.52 0.78 0.76
CA LEU A 105 -4.52 1.83 0.66
C LEU A 105 -4.75 2.45 2.03
N LEU A 106 -4.57 3.77 2.13
CA LEU A 106 -5.03 4.53 3.29
C LEU A 106 -6.41 5.15 2.98
N SER A 107 -7.42 4.82 3.77
CA SER A 107 -8.76 5.42 3.69
C SER A 107 -9.25 5.80 5.09
N GLY A 108 -9.36 7.10 5.37
CA GLY A 108 -9.59 7.60 6.72
C GLY A 108 -8.52 7.10 7.69
N GLU A 109 -8.94 6.49 8.79
CA GLU A 109 -8.04 5.88 9.79
C GLU A 109 -7.65 4.43 9.47
N ARG A 110 -8.04 3.89 8.31
CA ARG A 110 -7.86 2.47 7.95
C ARG A 110 -6.77 2.32 6.91
N LEU A 111 -5.89 1.37 7.15
CA LEU A 111 -4.84 0.97 6.21
C LEU A 111 -5.08 -0.46 5.76
N TYR A 112 -5.38 -0.62 4.48
CA TYR A 112 -5.66 -1.89 3.82
C TYR A 112 -4.43 -2.36 3.04
N PHE A 113 -4.10 -3.64 3.13
CA PHE A 113 -3.06 -4.26 2.30
C PHE A 113 -3.29 -5.76 2.15
N TYR A 114 -2.89 -6.31 1.00
CA TYR A 114 -2.93 -7.75 0.81
C TYR A 114 -1.74 -8.42 1.49
N LYS A 115 -1.91 -9.69 1.86
CA LYS A 115 -0.77 -10.56 2.15
C LYS A 115 -0.11 -10.96 0.84
N ALA A 116 1.13 -10.54 0.65
CA ALA A 116 1.92 -10.77 -0.54
C ALA A 116 1.12 -10.45 -1.84
N LYS A 117 0.87 -11.47 -2.67
CA LYS A 117 0.13 -11.36 -3.94
C LYS A 117 -1.12 -12.25 -3.92
N THR A 118 -1.76 -12.37 -2.75
CA THR A 118 -2.89 -13.28 -2.51
C THR A 118 -4.20 -12.53 -2.33
N GLY A 119 -5.33 -13.25 -2.37
CA GLY A 119 -6.66 -12.74 -2.00
C GLY A 119 -6.91 -12.68 -0.49
N LEU A 120 -5.88 -12.56 0.35
CA LEU A 120 -6.00 -12.36 1.79
C LEU A 120 -5.75 -10.88 2.09
N LEU A 121 -6.71 -10.23 2.76
CA LEU A 121 -6.67 -8.80 3.06
C LEU A 121 -6.50 -8.57 4.55
N THR A 122 -5.64 -7.62 4.90
CA THR A 122 -5.48 -7.10 6.26
C THR A 122 -5.96 -5.65 6.27
N CYS A 123 -6.62 -5.25 7.36
CA CYS A 123 -7.00 -3.87 7.64
C CYS A 123 -6.61 -3.53 9.07
N VAL A 124 -5.79 -2.49 9.24
CA VAL A 124 -5.33 -2.01 10.55
C VAL A 124 -5.71 -0.55 10.76
N ASN A 125 -5.76 -0.12 12.02
CA ASN A 125 -5.77 1.28 12.35
C ASN A 125 -4.44 1.89 11.92
N ALA A 126 -4.49 2.91 11.06
CA ALA A 126 -3.32 3.51 10.46
C ALA A 126 -2.42 4.21 11.50
N LYS A 127 -2.95 4.63 12.66
CA LYS A 127 -2.15 5.31 13.69
C LYS A 127 -1.50 4.33 14.67
N THR A 128 -2.19 3.23 15.00
CA THR A 128 -1.75 2.30 16.05
C THR A 128 -1.21 0.98 15.52
N GLY A 129 -1.53 0.61 14.28
CA GLY A 129 -1.21 -0.70 13.71
C GLY A 129 -2.10 -1.83 14.22
N GLU A 130 -3.07 -1.53 15.09
CA GLU A 130 -3.99 -2.53 15.64
C GLU A 130 -4.93 -3.06 14.56
N PRO A 131 -5.14 -4.37 14.46
CA PRO A 131 -5.97 -4.95 13.42
C PRO A 131 -7.45 -4.70 13.67
N TYR A 132 -8.14 -4.22 12.63
CA TYR A 132 -9.57 -4.43 12.49
C TYR A 132 -9.86 -5.88 12.07
N PHE A 133 -9.08 -6.39 11.12
CA PHE A 133 -9.01 -7.80 10.74
C PHE A 133 -7.67 -8.12 10.08
N THR A 134 -7.23 -9.38 10.13
CA THR A 134 -5.91 -9.81 9.64
C THR A 134 -6.04 -10.99 8.69
N ALA A 135 -5.43 -10.86 7.50
CA ALA A 135 -5.36 -11.91 6.48
C ALA A 135 -6.70 -12.61 6.21
N GLU A 136 -7.78 -11.84 6.19
CA GLU A 136 -9.12 -12.37 5.94
C GLU A 136 -9.27 -12.69 4.45
N ARG A 137 -9.82 -13.86 4.14
CA ARG A 137 -9.95 -14.33 2.76
C ARG A 137 -11.08 -13.62 2.05
N ILE A 138 -10.76 -12.99 0.92
CA ILE A 138 -11.75 -12.43 0.00
C ILE A 138 -12.19 -13.55 -0.96
N PRO A 139 -13.44 -14.03 -0.89
CA PRO A 139 -13.96 -15.03 -1.82
C PRO A 139 -13.83 -14.56 -3.27
N GLY A 140 -13.40 -15.47 -4.15
CA GLY A 140 -13.20 -15.15 -5.56
C GLY A 140 -11.85 -14.51 -5.90
N MET A 141 -11.02 -14.19 -4.91
CA MET A 141 -9.67 -13.67 -5.13
C MET A 141 -8.60 -14.71 -4.82
N SER A 142 -7.56 -14.75 -5.63
CA SER A 142 -6.44 -15.69 -5.55
C SER A 142 -5.09 -15.04 -5.83
N SER A 143 -5.03 -14.02 -6.71
CA SER A 143 -3.81 -13.32 -7.09
C SER A 143 -4.02 -11.82 -7.24
N THR A 144 -3.18 -11.01 -6.59
CA THR A 144 -3.34 -9.55 -6.52
C THR A 144 -2.07 -8.81 -6.93
N TYR A 145 -2.18 -7.99 -7.97
CA TYR A 145 -1.14 -7.05 -8.43
C TYR A 145 -1.65 -5.61 -8.33
N ALA A 146 -2.90 -5.38 -8.71
CA ALA A 146 -3.60 -4.13 -8.51
C ALA A 146 -3.72 -3.78 -7.01
N SER A 147 -3.46 -2.51 -6.68
CA SER A 147 -3.64 -1.99 -5.32
C SER A 147 -5.14 -1.87 -5.00
N PRO A 148 -5.55 -2.00 -3.72
CA PRO A 148 -6.89 -1.59 -3.30
C PRO A 148 -7.11 -0.10 -3.58
N ILE A 149 -8.33 0.30 -3.89
CA ILE A 149 -8.73 1.72 -3.98
C ILE A 149 -9.98 1.99 -3.16
N ALA A 150 -10.12 3.21 -2.64
CA ALA A 150 -11.34 3.66 -1.98
C ALA A 150 -12.10 4.63 -2.89
N ALA A 151 -13.41 4.43 -3.02
CA ALA A 151 -14.32 5.37 -3.68
C ALA A 151 -15.75 5.16 -3.19
N GLY A 152 -16.52 6.24 -3.00
CA GLY A 152 -17.96 6.16 -2.68
C GLY A 152 -18.31 5.43 -1.38
N GLY A 153 -17.40 5.35 -0.40
CA GLY A 153 -17.61 4.58 0.84
C GLY A 153 -17.34 3.07 0.71
N TYR A 154 -16.74 2.65 -0.40
CA TYR A 154 -16.35 1.28 -0.68
C TYR A 154 -14.86 1.17 -0.95
N VAL A 155 -14.33 -0.05 -0.75
CA VAL A 155 -13.00 -0.44 -1.21
C VAL A 155 -13.16 -1.45 -2.34
N TYR A 156 -12.46 -1.21 -3.44
CA TYR A 156 -12.45 -2.07 -4.63
C TYR A 156 -11.16 -2.89 -4.65
N LEU A 157 -11.32 -4.20 -4.73
CA LEU A 157 -10.25 -5.18 -4.67
C LEU A 157 -10.22 -5.93 -6.00
N THR A 158 -9.11 -5.84 -6.72
CA THR A 158 -9.00 -6.37 -8.08
C THR A 158 -8.07 -7.57 -8.12
N ASP A 159 -8.61 -8.72 -8.54
CA ASP A 159 -7.86 -9.94 -8.79
C ASP A 159 -7.34 -9.95 -10.23
N ARG A 160 -6.19 -10.59 -10.44
CA ARG A 160 -5.56 -10.68 -11.77
C ARG A 160 -6.43 -11.36 -12.83
N SER A 161 -7.41 -12.16 -12.44
CA SER A 161 -8.38 -12.77 -13.37
C SER A 161 -9.37 -11.77 -13.97
N GLY A 162 -9.47 -10.54 -13.44
CA GLY A 162 -10.48 -9.56 -13.84
C GLY A 162 -11.67 -9.45 -12.88
N LYS A 163 -11.68 -10.26 -11.81
CA LYS A 163 -12.68 -10.12 -10.75
C LYS A 163 -12.43 -8.88 -9.91
N ILE A 164 -13.45 -8.06 -9.73
CA ILE A 164 -13.44 -6.89 -8.87
C ILE A 164 -14.43 -7.13 -7.73
N VAL A 165 -13.91 -7.37 -6.53
CA VAL A 165 -14.69 -7.51 -5.31
C VAL A 165 -14.81 -6.15 -4.65
N VAL A 166 -16.04 -5.77 -4.28
CA VAL A 166 -16.34 -4.49 -3.63
C VAL A 166 -16.73 -4.79 -2.19
N ILE A 167 -16.05 -4.13 -1.25
CA ILE A 167 -16.35 -4.23 0.18
C ILE A 167 -16.72 -2.85 0.72
N LYS A 168 -17.45 -2.78 1.82
CA LYS A 168 -17.60 -1.51 2.55
C LYS A 168 -16.26 -1.05 3.09
N ASP A 169 -16.00 0.25 3.01
CA ASP A 169 -14.87 0.88 3.68
C ASP A 169 -15.16 0.99 5.19
N ALA A 170 -14.97 -0.13 5.90
CA ALA A 170 -15.29 -0.28 7.31
C ALA A 170 -14.25 -1.15 8.04
N GLY A 171 -14.27 -1.09 9.37
CA GLY A 171 -13.45 -1.94 10.26
C GLY A 171 -13.92 -3.40 10.37
N LYS A 172 -14.81 -3.85 9.48
CA LYS A 172 -15.26 -5.22 9.35
C LYS A 172 -15.33 -5.56 7.87
N LEU A 173 -14.90 -6.76 7.49
CA LEU A 173 -15.09 -7.23 6.13
C LEU A 173 -16.59 -7.43 5.84
N GLU A 174 -17.11 -6.63 4.90
CA GLU A 174 -18.47 -6.77 4.38
C GLU A 174 -18.43 -6.61 2.86
N ILE A 175 -18.63 -7.72 2.15
CA ILE A 175 -18.66 -7.75 0.68
C ILE A 175 -20.05 -7.31 0.22
N VAL A 176 -20.10 -6.36 -0.70
CA VAL A 176 -21.36 -5.82 -1.25
C VAL A 176 -21.57 -6.20 -2.71
N ALA A 177 -20.50 -6.48 -3.46
CA ALA A 177 -20.59 -6.93 -4.84
C ALA A 177 -19.33 -7.71 -5.26
N THR A 178 -19.50 -8.58 -6.24
CA THR A 178 -18.39 -9.18 -6.99
C THR A 178 -18.72 -9.05 -8.47
N ASN A 179 -17.85 -8.36 -9.20
CA ASN A 179 -17.98 -8.11 -10.62
C ASN A 179 -16.88 -8.87 -11.37
N ASP A 180 -17.10 -9.13 -12.65
CA ASP A 180 -16.11 -9.76 -13.53
C ASP A 180 -16.06 -8.99 -14.85
N VAL A 181 -14.88 -8.45 -15.17
CA VAL A 181 -14.68 -7.69 -16.42
C VAL A 181 -14.37 -8.62 -17.61
N GLY A 182 -14.25 -9.93 -17.39
CA GLY A 182 -14.06 -10.93 -18.43
C GLY A 182 -12.64 -11.03 -19.02
N GLU A 183 -11.73 -10.17 -18.58
CA GLU A 183 -10.34 -10.10 -19.05
C GLU A 183 -9.37 -9.95 -17.86
N PRO A 184 -8.14 -10.48 -17.95
CA PRO A 184 -7.13 -10.28 -16.92
C PRO A 184 -6.85 -8.80 -16.63
N VAL A 185 -6.59 -8.46 -15.37
CA VAL A 185 -6.31 -7.09 -14.92
C VAL A 185 -5.09 -7.06 -14.01
N ASP A 186 -4.02 -6.40 -14.46
CA ASP A 186 -2.84 -6.12 -13.61
C ASP A 186 -2.81 -4.68 -13.09
N ALA A 187 -3.57 -3.78 -13.73
CA ALA A 187 -3.58 -2.36 -13.39
C ALA A 187 -4.52 -2.06 -12.22
N THR A 188 -4.14 -1.08 -11.40
CA THR A 188 -5.01 -0.53 -10.36
C THR A 188 -6.14 0.27 -11.02
N PRO A 189 -7.44 0.02 -10.71
CA PRO A 189 -8.52 0.85 -11.20
C PRO A 189 -8.39 2.32 -10.79
N ALA A 190 -8.90 3.24 -11.60
CA ALA A 190 -8.80 4.68 -11.36
C ALA A 190 -10.19 5.29 -11.18
N PRO A 191 -10.57 5.71 -9.96
CA PRO A 191 -11.81 6.44 -9.72
C PRO A 191 -11.61 7.92 -10.09
N VAL A 192 -12.54 8.48 -10.87
CA VAL A 192 -12.55 9.90 -11.28
C VAL A 192 -13.99 10.41 -11.29
N GLY A 193 -14.30 11.36 -10.40
CA GLY A 193 -15.67 11.85 -10.26
C GLY A 193 -16.62 10.72 -9.88
N ASN A 194 -17.65 10.48 -10.71
CA ASN A 194 -18.60 9.37 -10.58
C ASN A 194 -18.28 8.18 -11.51
N GLN A 195 -17.05 8.10 -12.03
CA GLN A 195 -16.63 7.06 -12.96
C GLN A 195 -15.50 6.21 -12.37
N LEU A 196 -15.48 4.94 -12.74
CA LEU A 196 -14.39 4.02 -12.44
C LEU A 196 -13.80 3.47 -13.74
N PHE A 197 -12.51 3.74 -13.97
CA PHE A 197 -11.79 3.24 -15.13
C PHE A 197 -11.00 1.98 -14.77
N VAL A 198 -11.12 0.94 -15.60
CA VAL A 198 -10.39 -0.33 -15.43
C VAL A 198 -9.65 -0.66 -16.72
N ARG A 199 -8.32 -0.68 -16.66
CA ARG A 199 -7.47 -1.16 -17.76
C ARG A 199 -7.24 -2.66 -17.58
N SER A 200 -7.84 -3.49 -18.41
CA SER A 200 -7.57 -4.92 -18.51
C SER A 200 -6.41 -5.20 -19.47
N ALA A 201 -6.20 -6.47 -19.85
CA ALA A 201 -5.22 -6.85 -20.85
C ALA A 201 -5.48 -6.17 -22.20
N ASP A 202 -6.73 -6.24 -22.69
CA ASP A 202 -7.06 -5.87 -24.06
C ASP A 202 -7.93 -4.60 -24.14
N SER A 203 -8.62 -4.26 -23.06
CA SER A 203 -9.63 -3.20 -23.03
C SER A 203 -9.37 -2.10 -21.99
N LEU A 204 -10.03 -0.94 -22.16
CA LEU A 204 -10.19 0.08 -21.12
C LEU A 204 -11.70 0.26 -20.89
N PHE A 205 -12.18 -0.20 -19.73
CA PHE A 205 -13.57 -0.07 -19.32
C PHE A 205 -13.79 1.24 -18.56
N CYS A 206 -14.98 1.83 -18.71
CA CYS A 206 -15.48 2.92 -17.89
C CYS A 206 -16.83 2.51 -17.32
N PHE A 207 -16.92 2.43 -15.99
CA PHE A 207 -18.17 2.18 -15.27
C PHE A 207 -18.66 3.50 -14.70
N SER A 208 -19.93 3.83 -14.94
CA SER A 208 -20.63 4.98 -14.37
C SER A 208 -22.06 4.58 -14.04
N ASP A 209 -22.75 5.43 -13.28
CA ASP A 209 -24.21 5.37 -13.13
C ASP A 209 -24.94 5.53 -14.47
#